data_AF-A0A2M8EI08-F1
#
_entry.id   AF-A0A2M8EI08-F1
#
_cell.length_a   1.000
_cell.length_b   1.000
_cell.length_c   1.000
_cell.angle_alpha   90.00
_cell.angle_beta   90.00
_cell.angle_gamma   90.00
#
_symmetry.space_group_name_H-M   'P 1'
#
loop_
_entity.id
_entity.type
_entity.pdbx_description
1 polymer ?
#
loop_
_entity_poly.entity_id
_entity_poly.type
_entity_poly.pdbx_seq_one_letter_code
_entity_poly.pdbx_strand_id
1 'polypeptide(L)'
;MLTDTDRAIGALQSIPNDLPGDDWMRLSMGAKNAGVDFETWHSWCQGASNYKGESDCRARWKSIDPNGAVKAGTLYKTAAEYGWRINGNAPPRPAPDKATARPTEPPRKPAPGQSAAEVWGRCLPATAAHGYIAKKQGTPDGLRVVPDGDRLTIAGQSMAGYLAVPAYAPDGEIQSLQFIPASGGKKLNLPGASMAGGSFTLGTDGPVYLCEGVGAAWSAWQSTGHRA
;
A
#
# COMPACT_ATOMS: atom_id res chain seq x y z
N MET A 1 -23.68 -9.52 -30.48
CA MET A 1 -23.43 -9.63 -29.02
C MET A 1 -22.09 -8.97 -28.77
N LEU A 2 -21.96 -8.04 -27.81
CA LEU A 2 -20.63 -7.53 -27.43
C LEU A 2 -19.77 -8.70 -26.97
N THR A 3 -18.51 -8.75 -27.42
CA THR A 3 -17.55 -9.72 -26.89
C THR A 3 -17.25 -9.39 -25.42
N ASP A 4 -16.75 -10.36 -24.67
CA ASP A 4 -16.38 -10.12 -23.27
C ASP A 4 -15.26 -9.07 -23.13
N THR A 5 -14.40 -8.93 -24.15
CA THR A 5 -13.41 -7.85 -24.26
C THR A 5 -14.08 -6.49 -24.45
N ASP A 6 -15.07 -6.35 -25.35
CA ASP A 6 -15.78 -5.07 -25.57
C ASP A 6 -16.49 -4.59 -24.30
N ARG A 7 -17.04 -5.52 -23.52
CA ARG A 7 -17.65 -5.23 -22.21
C ARG A 7 -16.61 -4.73 -21.23
N ALA A 8 -15.43 -5.34 -21.19
CA ALA A 8 -14.34 -4.92 -20.32
C ALA A 8 -13.82 -3.52 -20.68
N ILE A 9 -13.72 -3.21 -21.98
CA ILE A 9 -13.34 -1.87 -22.46
C ILE A 9 -14.37 -0.83 -22.01
N GLY A 10 -15.66 -1.10 -22.23
CA GLY A 10 -16.73 -0.20 -21.77
C GLY A 10 -16.74 -0.01 -20.25
N ALA A 11 -16.47 -1.07 -19.49
CA ALA A 11 -16.35 -1.00 -18.04
C ALA A 11 -15.14 -0.15 -17.62
N LEU A 12 -13.97 -0.33 -18.24
CA LEU A 12 -12.76 0.45 -17.94
C LEU A 12 -12.97 1.95 -18.20
N GLN A 13 -13.55 2.30 -19.34
CA GLN A 13 -13.81 3.69 -19.74
C GLN A 13 -14.84 4.41 -18.85
N SER A 14 -15.70 3.66 -18.15
CA SER A 14 -16.67 4.24 -17.19
C SER A 14 -16.05 4.63 -15.85
N ILE A 15 -14.82 4.19 -15.58
CA ILE A 15 -14.12 4.42 -14.32
C ILE A 15 -13.15 5.60 -14.49
N PRO A 16 -13.12 6.58 -13.57
CA PRO A 16 -12.10 7.62 -13.57
C PRO A 16 -10.69 7.04 -13.51
N ASN A 17 -9.73 7.67 -14.19
CA ASN A 17 -8.33 7.24 -14.22
C ASN A 17 -7.49 7.79 -13.05
N ASP A 18 -7.99 8.79 -12.33
CA ASP A 18 -7.38 9.33 -11.10
C ASP A 18 -7.81 8.57 -9.85
N LEU A 19 -7.35 7.32 -9.76
CA LEU A 19 -7.59 6.45 -8.60
C LEU A 19 -6.33 6.28 -7.74
N PRO A 20 -6.47 6.04 -6.43
CA PRO A 20 -5.35 5.62 -5.59
C PRO A 20 -4.62 4.41 -6.18
N GLY A 21 -3.30 4.36 -6.05
CA GLY A 21 -2.44 3.40 -6.77
C GLY A 21 -2.83 1.92 -6.59
N ASP A 22 -3.29 1.53 -5.40
CA ASP A 22 -3.76 0.17 -5.11
C ASP A 22 -5.04 -0.19 -5.87
N ASP A 23 -5.97 0.76 -6.03
CA ASP A 23 -7.23 0.56 -6.75
C ASP A 23 -7.00 0.59 -8.26
N TRP A 24 -6.18 1.52 -8.74
CA TRP A 24 -5.73 1.59 -10.14
C TRP A 24 -5.06 0.29 -10.59
N MET A 25 -4.18 -0.28 -9.77
CA MET A 25 -3.46 -1.52 -10.11
C MET A 25 -4.42 -2.72 -10.19
N ARG A 26 -5.38 -2.82 -9.27
CA ARG A 26 -6.41 -3.89 -9.29
C ARG A 26 -7.31 -3.80 -10.52
N LEU A 27 -7.66 -2.60 -10.95
CA LEU A 27 -8.41 -2.39 -12.20
C LEU A 27 -7.61 -2.79 -13.43
N SER A 28 -6.33 -2.43 -13.46
CA SER A 28 -5.40 -2.82 -14.52
C SER A 28 -5.26 -4.34 -14.62
N MET A 29 -5.16 -5.03 -13.47
CA MET A 29 -5.18 -6.51 -13.41
C MET A 29 -6.48 -7.10 -13.93
N GLY A 30 -7.63 -6.55 -13.50
CA GLY A 30 -8.94 -6.98 -13.96
C GLY A 30 -9.13 -6.79 -15.47
N ALA A 31 -8.69 -5.66 -16.03
CA ALA A 31 -8.74 -5.36 -17.46
C ALA A 31 -7.88 -6.32 -18.27
N LYS A 32 -6.63 -6.56 -17.85
CA LYS A 32 -5.73 -7.50 -18.53
C LYS A 32 -6.27 -8.93 -18.47
N ASN A 33 -6.82 -9.35 -17.33
CA ASN A 33 -7.46 -10.66 -17.20
C ASN A 33 -8.70 -10.80 -18.11
N ALA A 34 -9.44 -9.71 -18.33
CA ALA A 34 -10.59 -9.67 -19.23
C ALA A 34 -10.21 -9.59 -20.72
N GLY A 35 -8.92 -9.59 -21.05
CA GLY A 35 -8.44 -9.55 -22.43
C GLY A 35 -8.34 -8.14 -23.04
N VAL A 36 -8.43 -7.08 -22.23
CA VAL A 36 -8.14 -5.71 -22.70
C VAL A 36 -6.66 -5.63 -23.07
N ASP A 37 -6.36 -5.08 -24.24
CA ASP A 37 -4.98 -4.90 -24.71
C ASP A 37 -4.29 -3.70 -24.05
N PHE A 38 -2.96 -3.65 -24.23
CA PHE A 38 -2.16 -2.58 -23.65
C PHE A 38 -2.58 -1.20 -24.19
N GLU A 39 -2.81 -1.07 -25.50
CA GLU A 39 -3.07 0.23 -26.12
C GLU A 39 -4.36 0.85 -25.59
N THR A 40 -5.40 0.05 -25.43
CA THR A 40 -6.69 0.49 -24.87
C THR A 40 -6.56 0.89 -23.41
N TRP A 41 -5.84 0.10 -22.62
CA TRP A 41 -5.59 0.41 -21.21
C TRP A 41 -4.68 1.63 -21.03
N HIS A 42 -3.67 1.77 -21.88
CA HIS A 42 -2.74 2.90 -21.88
C HIS A 42 -3.46 4.20 -22.23
N SER A 43 -4.34 4.19 -23.23
CA SER A 43 -5.19 5.33 -23.56
C SER A 43 -6.03 5.80 -22.37
N TRP A 44 -6.61 4.87 -21.60
CA TRP A 44 -7.31 5.21 -20.35
C TRP A 44 -6.39 5.84 -19.30
N CYS A 45 -5.15 5.35 -19.15
CA CYS A 45 -4.16 5.88 -18.21
C CYS A 45 -3.68 7.30 -18.56
N GLN A 46 -3.70 7.71 -19.83
CA GLN A 46 -3.20 9.01 -20.26
C GLN A 46 -3.97 10.20 -19.68
N GLY A 47 -5.24 10.00 -19.30
CA GLY A 47 -6.04 11.06 -18.70
C GLY A 47 -5.83 11.24 -17.19
N ALA A 48 -5.00 10.41 -16.54
CA ALA A 48 -4.69 10.56 -15.12
C ALA A 48 -3.73 11.74 -14.88
N SER A 49 -3.98 12.52 -13.83
CA SER A 49 -3.19 13.69 -13.44
C SER A 49 -1.73 13.37 -13.08
N ASN A 50 -1.44 12.10 -12.78
CA ASN A 50 -0.12 11.60 -12.39
C ASN A 50 0.55 10.73 -13.48
N TYR A 51 0.05 10.76 -14.71
CA TYR A 51 0.59 9.99 -15.83
C TYR A 51 2.08 10.32 -16.09
N LYS A 52 2.94 9.29 -16.08
CA LYS A 52 4.41 9.42 -16.21
C LYS A 52 4.95 9.01 -17.59
N GLY A 53 4.09 8.88 -18.58
CA GLY A 53 4.45 8.44 -19.93
C GLY A 53 4.30 6.93 -20.17
N GLU A 54 4.42 6.53 -21.43
CA GLU A 54 4.18 5.16 -21.89
C GLU A 54 5.15 4.14 -21.28
N SER A 55 6.41 4.52 -21.05
CA SER A 55 7.44 3.63 -20.50
C SER A 55 7.07 3.09 -19.10
N ASP A 56 6.57 3.95 -18.20
CA ASP A 56 6.08 3.54 -16.88
C ASP A 56 4.85 2.62 -17.00
N CYS A 57 3.94 2.95 -17.92
CA CYS A 57 2.76 2.11 -18.21
C CYS A 57 3.15 0.73 -18.73
N ARG A 58 4.12 0.63 -19.67
CA ARG A 58 4.66 -0.64 -20.19
C ARG A 58 5.27 -1.48 -19.08
N ALA A 59 6.07 -0.88 -18.21
CA ALA A 59 6.71 -1.58 -17.10
C ALA A 59 5.68 -2.20 -16.15
N ARG A 60 4.65 -1.43 -15.77
CA ARG A 60 3.54 -1.90 -14.93
C ARG A 60 2.68 -2.93 -15.63
N TRP A 61 2.34 -2.72 -16.89
CA TRP A 61 1.55 -3.69 -17.65
C TRP A 61 2.26 -5.04 -17.76
N LYS A 62 3.59 -5.03 -17.92
CA LYS A 62 4.40 -6.24 -17.97
C LYS A 62 4.44 -7.00 -16.63
N SER A 63 4.34 -6.31 -15.49
CA SER A 63 4.36 -6.95 -14.17
C SER A 63 3.04 -7.60 -13.78
N ILE A 64 1.94 -7.27 -14.47
CA ILE A 64 0.63 -7.89 -14.25
C ILE A 64 0.60 -9.30 -14.83
N ASP A 65 0.37 -10.29 -13.97
CA ASP A 65 0.04 -11.67 -14.36
C ASP A 65 -1.43 -11.74 -14.85
N PRO A 66 -1.68 -12.04 -16.14
CA PRO A 66 -3.03 -12.15 -16.68
C PRO A 66 -3.85 -13.28 -16.03
N ASN A 67 -3.20 -14.26 -15.40
CA ASN A 67 -3.83 -15.40 -14.73
C ASN A 67 -3.84 -15.27 -13.19
N GLY A 68 -3.43 -14.12 -12.65
CA GLY A 68 -3.31 -13.87 -11.21
C GLY A 68 -4.65 -13.92 -10.45
N ALA A 69 -4.58 -13.72 -9.13
CA ALA A 69 -5.74 -13.84 -8.23
C ALA A 69 -6.84 -12.79 -8.48
N VAL A 70 -6.50 -11.64 -9.05
CA VAL A 70 -7.46 -10.60 -9.44
C VAL A 70 -8.03 -10.94 -10.81
N LYS A 71 -9.35 -11.15 -10.87
CA LYS A 71 -10.07 -11.51 -12.10
C LYS A 71 -10.91 -10.34 -12.63
N ALA A 72 -11.39 -10.48 -13.88
CA ALA A 72 -12.26 -9.52 -14.57
C ALA A 72 -13.46 -9.03 -13.75
N GLY A 73 -14.01 -9.87 -12.84
CA GLY A 73 -15.09 -9.49 -11.94
C GLY A 73 -14.79 -8.26 -11.07
N THR A 74 -13.52 -7.98 -10.77
CA THR A 74 -13.10 -6.79 -10.03
C THR A 74 -13.36 -5.51 -10.84
N LEU A 75 -13.00 -5.54 -12.13
CA LEU A 75 -13.25 -4.43 -13.05
C LEU A 75 -14.75 -4.14 -13.16
N TYR A 76 -15.57 -5.18 -13.35
CA TYR A 76 -17.01 -5.03 -13.51
C TYR A 76 -17.71 -4.56 -12.23
N LYS A 77 -17.29 -5.06 -11.07
CA LYS A 77 -17.82 -4.60 -9.77
C LYS A 77 -17.56 -3.11 -9.58
N THR A 78 -16.31 -2.66 -9.81
CA THR A 78 -15.96 -1.25 -9.67
C THR A 78 -16.67 -0.39 -10.71
N ALA A 79 -16.72 -0.80 -11.97
CA ALA A 79 -17.46 -0.09 -13.01
C ALA A 79 -18.94 0.08 -12.63
N ALA A 80 -19.56 -0.95 -12.03
CA ALA A 80 -20.93 -0.87 -11.57
C ALA A 80 -21.14 0.17 -10.45
N GLU A 81 -20.14 0.42 -9.60
CA GLU A 81 -20.16 1.51 -8.61
C GLU A 81 -20.15 2.89 -9.28
N TYR A 82 -19.50 3.01 -10.44
CA TYR A 82 -19.53 4.21 -11.30
C TYR A 82 -20.73 4.25 -12.27
N GLY A 83 -21.73 3.40 -12.05
CA GLY A 83 -22.98 3.43 -12.81
C GLY A 83 -22.95 2.63 -14.12
N TRP A 84 -21.86 1.93 -14.43
CA TRP A 84 -21.79 1.07 -15.62
C TRP A 84 -22.73 -0.13 -15.51
N ARG A 85 -23.42 -0.47 -16.61
CA ARG A 85 -24.34 -1.62 -16.67
C ARG A 85 -24.15 -2.37 -17.99
N ILE A 86 -24.15 -3.70 -17.91
CA ILE A 86 -23.98 -4.60 -19.06
C ILE A 86 -25.11 -4.48 -20.10
N ASN A 87 -26.33 -4.16 -19.67
CA ASN A 87 -27.52 -3.96 -20.51
C ASN A 87 -28.22 -2.67 -20.05
N GLY A 88 -28.15 -1.59 -20.83
CA GLY A 88 -28.49 -0.22 -20.43
C GLY A 88 -29.98 0.11 -20.21
N ASN A 89 -30.76 -0.71 -19.49
CA ASN A 89 -32.22 -0.51 -19.39
C ASN A 89 -32.83 -0.62 -17.98
N ALA A 90 -32.11 -0.19 -16.95
CA ALA A 90 -32.71 0.01 -15.61
C ALA A 90 -32.69 1.52 -15.26
N PRO A 91 -33.78 2.07 -14.70
CA PRO A 91 -33.86 3.50 -14.39
C PRO A 91 -32.72 3.90 -13.42
N PRO A 92 -32.14 5.10 -13.61
CA PRO A 92 -31.02 5.56 -12.80
C PRO A 92 -31.46 5.63 -11.33
N ARG A 93 -30.82 4.80 -10.50
CA ARG A 93 -30.82 5.09 -9.06
C ARG A 93 -29.93 6.33 -8.92
N PRO A 94 -30.38 7.42 -8.25
CA PRO A 94 -29.58 8.62 -8.13
C PRO A 94 -28.17 8.25 -7.68
N ALA A 95 -27.19 8.64 -8.48
CA ALA A 95 -25.79 8.49 -8.11
C ALA A 95 -25.62 9.18 -6.76
N PRO A 96 -24.98 8.55 -5.76
CA PRO A 96 -24.52 9.33 -4.63
C PRO A 96 -23.53 10.36 -5.22
N ASP A 97 -23.81 11.64 -4.99
CA ASP A 97 -22.83 12.70 -5.20
C ASP A 97 -21.56 12.34 -4.43
N LYS A 98 -20.58 11.79 -5.15
CA LYS A 98 -19.18 11.75 -4.71
C LYS A 98 -18.29 12.22 -5.86
N ALA A 99 -18.63 13.38 -6.40
CA ALA A 99 -17.65 14.35 -6.87
C ALA A 99 -17.14 15.17 -5.67
N THR A 100 -16.51 14.46 -4.74
CA THR A 100 -15.55 15.00 -3.79
C THR A 100 -14.66 13.80 -3.52
N ALA A 101 -13.33 13.99 -3.55
CA ALA A 101 -12.38 13.08 -2.93
C ALA A 101 -13.07 12.45 -1.72
N ARG A 102 -13.15 11.11 -1.65
CA ARG A 102 -13.54 10.50 -0.37
C ARG A 102 -12.71 11.24 0.66
N PRO A 103 -13.31 11.98 1.61
CA PRO A 103 -12.57 12.32 2.81
C PRO A 103 -11.98 10.97 3.21
N THR A 104 -10.66 10.88 3.30
CA THR A 104 -9.98 9.79 3.99
C THR A 104 -10.86 9.53 5.19
N GLU A 105 -11.61 8.42 5.17
CA GLU A 105 -12.53 8.11 6.25
C GLU A 105 -11.63 8.21 7.48
N PRO A 106 -11.88 9.15 8.42
CA PRO A 106 -10.98 9.37 9.53
C PRO A 106 -10.74 7.98 10.10
N PRO A 107 -9.46 7.55 10.19
CA PRO A 107 -9.12 6.15 10.36
C PRO A 107 -10.03 5.58 11.41
N ARG A 108 -10.86 4.61 10.99
CA ARG A 108 -11.86 3.97 11.85
C ARG A 108 -11.21 3.83 13.21
N LYS A 109 -11.77 4.49 14.24
CA LYS A 109 -11.14 4.53 15.57
C LYS A 109 -10.62 3.13 15.86
N PRO A 110 -9.29 2.95 16.04
CA PRO A 110 -8.74 1.63 16.27
C PRO A 110 -9.56 0.97 17.36
N ALA A 111 -9.88 -0.31 17.21
CA ALA A 111 -10.45 -1.04 18.34
C ALA A 111 -9.51 -0.82 19.54
N PRO A 112 -10.04 -0.63 20.77
CA PRO A 112 -9.22 -0.33 21.94
C PRO A 112 -8.00 -1.27 22.01
N GLY A 113 -6.79 -0.71 22.15
CA GLY A 113 -5.55 -1.48 22.12
C GLY A 113 -4.94 -1.76 20.73
N GLN A 114 -5.46 -1.17 19.65
CA GLN A 114 -4.92 -1.35 18.30
C GLN A 114 -4.37 -0.07 17.66
N SER A 115 -4.37 1.06 18.35
CA SER A 115 -3.74 2.28 17.81
C SER A 115 -2.21 2.12 17.71
N ALA A 116 -1.57 2.92 16.85
CA ALA A 116 -0.12 2.89 16.68
C ALA A 116 0.61 3.15 18.01
N ALA A 117 0.15 4.14 18.78
CA ALA A 117 0.70 4.49 20.09
C ALA A 117 0.55 3.37 21.12
N GLU A 118 -0.63 2.74 21.22
CA GLU A 118 -0.84 1.62 22.16
C GLU A 118 0.00 0.41 21.79
N VAL A 119 0.03 0.03 20.51
CA VAL A 119 0.83 -1.09 20.03
C VAL A 119 2.31 -0.83 20.29
N TRP A 120 2.80 0.37 19.97
CA TRP A 120 4.18 0.76 20.22
C TRP A 120 4.53 0.73 21.71
N GLY A 121 3.62 1.20 22.57
CA GLY A 121 3.77 1.18 24.02
C GLY A 121 3.90 -0.22 24.62
N ARG A 122 3.33 -1.24 23.98
CA ARG A 122 3.51 -2.65 24.36
C ARG A 122 4.82 -3.26 23.87
N CYS A 123 5.41 -2.73 22.80
CA CYS A 123 6.63 -3.28 22.24
C CYS A 123 7.85 -3.06 23.17
N LEU A 124 8.77 -4.02 23.18
CA LEU A 124 10.02 -3.98 23.95
C LEU A 124 11.16 -3.38 23.10
N PRO A 125 12.18 -2.73 23.68
CA PRO A 125 13.35 -2.30 22.94
C PRO A 125 13.96 -3.43 22.11
N ALA A 126 14.27 -3.18 20.84
CA ALA A 126 14.95 -4.15 20.01
C ALA A 126 16.39 -4.36 20.50
N THR A 127 16.96 -5.52 20.21
CA THR A 127 18.38 -5.81 20.44
C THR A 127 19.05 -6.18 19.12
N ALA A 128 20.37 -6.01 19.04
CA ALA A 128 21.14 -6.42 17.86
C ALA A 128 20.99 -7.91 17.53
N ALA A 129 20.58 -8.74 18.50
CA ALA A 129 20.33 -10.16 18.32
C ALA A 129 19.05 -10.48 17.53
N HIS A 130 18.17 -9.52 17.29
CA HIS A 130 16.97 -9.74 16.48
C HIS A 130 17.36 -10.19 15.06
N GLY A 131 16.77 -11.30 14.58
CA GLY A 131 17.21 -11.97 13.34
C GLY A 131 17.28 -11.07 12.10
N TYR A 132 16.33 -10.14 11.96
CA TYR A 132 16.37 -9.17 10.84
C TYR A 132 17.52 -8.15 10.97
N ILE A 133 17.79 -7.67 12.19
CA ILE A 133 18.85 -6.69 12.46
C ILE A 133 20.20 -7.34 12.19
N ALA A 134 20.44 -8.52 12.77
CA ALA A 134 21.66 -9.30 12.53
C ALA A 134 21.86 -9.60 11.04
N LYS A 135 20.81 -10.07 10.34
CA LYS A 135 20.88 -10.37 8.90
C LYS A 135 21.20 -9.15 8.04
N LYS A 136 20.73 -7.97 8.43
CA LYS A 136 20.97 -6.71 7.71
C LYS A 136 22.17 -5.92 8.26
N GLN A 137 22.88 -6.48 9.24
CA GLN A 137 23.98 -5.82 9.95
C GLN A 137 23.56 -4.44 10.48
N GLY A 138 22.30 -4.28 10.89
CA GLY A 138 21.72 -3.02 11.32
C GLY A 138 21.99 -2.67 12.79
N THR A 139 21.43 -1.55 13.24
CA THR A 139 21.39 -1.14 14.66
C THR A 139 19.96 -1.21 15.23
N PRO A 140 19.77 -1.56 16.50
CA PRO A 140 18.45 -1.53 17.15
C PRO A 140 17.93 -0.12 17.49
N ASP A 141 18.71 0.93 17.25
CA ASP A 141 18.38 2.29 17.67
C ASP A 141 16.98 2.73 17.19
N GLY A 142 16.15 3.18 18.14
CA GLY A 142 14.79 3.65 17.85
C GLY A 142 13.81 2.56 17.42
N LEU A 143 14.21 1.28 17.41
CA LEU A 143 13.37 0.15 17.02
C LEU A 143 12.90 -0.64 18.23
N ARG A 144 11.77 -1.34 18.05
CA ARG A 144 11.20 -2.21 19.07
C ARG A 144 10.87 -3.59 18.51
N VAL A 145 10.58 -4.54 19.39
CA VAL A 145 10.13 -5.89 19.06
C VAL A 145 8.80 -6.12 19.77
N VAL A 146 7.85 -6.73 19.07
CA VAL A 146 6.58 -7.16 19.68
C VAL A 146 6.87 -8.31 20.65
N PRO A 147 6.53 -8.20 21.95
CA PRO A 147 6.83 -9.23 22.92
C PRO A 147 6.20 -10.58 22.59
N ASP A 148 6.84 -11.63 23.08
CA ASP A 148 6.27 -12.98 23.05
C ASP A 148 4.93 -12.99 23.81
N GLY A 149 3.92 -13.60 23.20
CA GLY A 149 2.57 -13.67 23.77
C GLY A 149 1.69 -12.42 23.59
N ASP A 150 2.17 -11.37 22.90
CA ASP A 150 1.29 -10.26 22.48
C ASP A 150 0.18 -10.79 21.55
N ARG A 151 -1.02 -10.22 21.68
CA ARG A 151 -2.22 -10.65 20.95
C ARG A 151 -2.37 -10.00 19.58
N LEU A 152 -1.44 -9.13 19.18
CA LEU A 152 -1.48 -8.44 17.90
C LEU A 152 -1.40 -9.45 16.75
N THR A 153 -2.47 -9.47 15.96
CA THR A 153 -2.56 -10.25 14.74
C THR A 153 -2.85 -9.33 13.56
N ILE A 154 -2.14 -9.53 12.45
CA ILE A 154 -2.33 -8.78 11.21
C ILE A 154 -2.49 -9.78 10.07
N ALA A 155 -3.59 -9.67 9.31
CA ALA A 155 -3.94 -10.62 8.25
C ALA A 155 -3.92 -12.10 8.71
N GLY A 156 -4.35 -12.36 9.94
CA GLY A 156 -4.37 -13.71 10.54
C GLY A 156 -3.02 -14.21 11.06
N GLN A 157 -1.95 -13.42 10.96
CA GLN A 157 -0.61 -13.78 11.40
C GLN A 157 -0.29 -13.12 12.75
N SER A 158 0.28 -13.87 13.69
CA SER A 158 0.81 -13.31 14.95
C SER A 158 2.02 -12.44 14.69
N MET A 159 2.04 -11.25 15.29
CA MET A 159 3.19 -10.33 15.19
C MET A 159 4.21 -10.54 16.31
N ALA A 160 3.98 -11.48 17.24
CA ALA A 160 4.95 -11.78 18.31
C ALA A 160 6.34 -12.07 17.74
N GLY A 161 7.37 -11.44 18.30
CA GLY A 161 8.75 -11.52 17.85
C GLY A 161 9.07 -10.75 16.57
N TYR A 162 8.14 -9.98 16.01
CA TYR A 162 8.42 -9.12 14.85
C TYR A 162 9.11 -7.85 15.29
N LEU A 163 10.06 -7.38 14.48
CA LEU A 163 10.63 -6.05 14.61
C LEU A 163 9.57 -5.02 14.22
N ALA A 164 9.26 -4.12 15.14
CA ALA A 164 8.42 -2.95 14.94
C ALA A 164 9.29 -1.75 14.58
N VAL A 165 9.12 -1.26 13.36
CA VAL A 165 9.71 -0.02 12.84
C VAL A 165 8.67 1.08 12.92
N PRO A 166 8.91 2.18 13.64
CA PRO A 166 7.93 3.25 13.77
C PRO A 166 7.86 4.07 12.48
N ALA A 167 6.72 4.74 12.27
CA ALA A 167 6.58 5.83 11.32
C ALA A 167 5.97 7.01 12.08
N TYR A 168 6.72 8.10 12.18
CA TYR A 168 6.32 9.32 12.88
C TYR A 168 5.70 10.31 11.90
N ALA A 169 4.65 10.99 12.33
CA ALA A 169 4.09 12.14 11.62
C ALA A 169 5.05 13.35 11.72
N PRO A 170 4.85 14.39 10.89
CA PRO A 170 5.69 15.61 10.94
C PRO A 170 5.72 16.32 12.29
N ASP A 171 4.71 16.11 13.14
CA ASP A 171 4.63 16.63 14.51
C ASP A 171 5.42 15.79 15.52
N GLY A 172 6.02 14.67 15.10
CA GLY A 172 6.79 13.75 15.93
C GLY A 172 5.96 12.67 16.62
N GLU A 173 4.63 12.68 16.48
CA GLU A 173 3.78 11.66 17.05
C GLU A 173 3.84 10.37 16.23
N ILE A 174 3.65 9.23 16.91
CA ILE A 174 3.68 7.96 16.20
C ILE A 174 2.42 7.75 15.36
N GLN A 175 2.59 7.73 14.05
CA GLN A 175 1.51 7.63 13.08
C GLN A 175 1.17 6.18 12.74
N SER A 176 2.19 5.33 12.54
CA SER A 176 2.01 3.93 12.17
C SER A 176 3.23 3.07 12.53
N LEU A 177 3.14 1.77 12.27
CA LEU A 177 4.17 0.77 12.51
C LEU A 177 4.30 -0.16 11.30
N GLN A 178 5.53 -0.49 10.92
CA GLN A 178 5.85 -1.60 10.03
C GLN A 178 6.46 -2.75 10.82
N PHE A 179 5.93 -3.95 10.63
CA PHE A 179 6.36 -5.19 11.27
C PHE A 179 7.19 -6.04 10.31
N ILE A 180 8.38 -6.44 10.75
CA ILE A 180 9.34 -7.21 9.96
C ILE A 180 9.64 -8.53 10.68
N PRO A 181 9.42 -9.70 10.05
CA PRO A 181 9.70 -11.00 10.66
C PRO A 181 11.21 -11.21 10.88
N ALA A 182 11.57 -11.82 12.02
CA ALA A 182 12.95 -12.15 12.36
C ALA A 182 13.63 -13.10 11.36
N SER A 183 12.90 -14.10 10.86
CA SER A 183 13.39 -15.14 9.94
C SER A 183 13.24 -14.78 8.45
N GLY A 184 12.71 -13.59 8.14
CA GLY A 184 12.33 -13.21 6.78
C GLY A 184 10.90 -13.60 6.44
N GLY A 185 10.35 -13.01 5.37
CA GLY A 185 8.94 -13.12 5.01
C GLY A 185 8.35 -11.76 4.65
N LYS A 186 7.02 -11.73 4.50
CA LYS A 186 6.30 -10.51 4.13
C LYS A 186 6.30 -9.50 5.28
N LYS A 187 6.75 -8.29 5.00
CA LYS A 187 6.58 -7.13 5.90
C LYS A 187 5.12 -6.70 5.90
N LEU A 188 4.60 -6.34 7.07
CA LEU A 188 3.21 -5.93 7.24
C LEU A 188 3.15 -4.56 7.89
N ASN A 189 2.20 -3.73 7.50
CA ASN A 189 1.97 -2.43 8.14
C ASN A 189 0.77 -2.56 9.08
N LEU A 190 0.72 -1.72 10.12
CA LEU A 190 -0.39 -1.66 11.06
C LEU A 190 -1.70 -1.29 10.33
N PRO A 191 -2.74 -2.15 10.36
CA PRO A 191 -4.02 -1.86 9.72
C PRO A 191 -4.68 -0.63 10.33
N GLY A 192 -5.30 0.20 9.48
CA GLY A 192 -5.99 1.42 9.92
C GLY A 192 -5.06 2.58 10.28
N ALA A 193 -3.74 2.42 10.19
CA ALA A 193 -2.75 3.46 10.44
C ALA A 193 -1.98 3.80 9.15
N SER A 194 -2.06 5.05 8.71
CA SER A 194 -1.44 5.49 7.46
C SER A 194 0.09 5.49 7.53
N MET A 195 0.75 4.96 6.51
CA MET A 195 2.20 5.17 6.30
C MET A 195 2.50 6.45 5.51
N ALA A 196 1.49 7.05 4.86
CA ALA A 196 1.69 8.21 4.00
C ALA A 196 2.17 9.41 4.82
N GLY A 197 3.25 10.05 4.38
CA GLY A 197 3.87 11.17 5.09
C GLY A 197 4.61 10.80 6.38
N GLY A 198 4.57 9.53 6.80
CA GLY A 198 5.29 9.05 7.98
C GLY A 198 6.75 8.77 7.67
N SER A 199 7.64 9.07 8.61
CA SER A 199 9.07 8.84 8.46
C SER A 199 9.70 8.21 9.72
N PHE A 200 10.85 7.60 9.52
CA PHE A 200 11.74 7.17 10.60
C PHE A 200 13.15 7.54 10.21
N THR A 201 13.89 8.11 11.15
CA THR A 201 15.23 8.63 10.89
C THR A 201 16.21 8.04 11.87
N LEU A 202 17.32 7.56 11.34
CA LEU A 202 18.49 7.09 12.08
C LEU A 202 19.65 8.04 11.86
N GLY A 203 20.65 8.04 12.74
CA GLY A 203 21.90 8.79 12.58
C GLY A 203 21.90 10.20 13.17
N THR A 204 22.98 10.94 12.92
CA THR A 204 23.31 12.24 13.54
C THR A 204 23.20 13.42 12.55
N ASP A 205 23.37 14.64 13.04
CA ASP A 205 23.33 15.86 12.21
C ASP A 205 24.15 15.79 10.91
N GLY A 206 23.61 16.43 9.87
CA GLY A 206 24.20 16.47 8.54
C GLY A 206 23.18 16.30 7.42
N PRO A 207 23.64 16.02 6.18
CA PRO A 207 22.78 15.68 5.05
C PRO A 207 21.84 14.52 5.38
N VAL A 208 20.63 14.52 4.81
CA VAL A 208 19.63 13.47 5.01
C VAL A 208 19.47 12.66 3.74
N TYR A 209 19.61 11.34 3.84
CA TYR A 209 19.38 10.40 2.74
C TYR A 209 17.96 9.84 2.81
N LEU A 210 17.18 10.03 1.75
CA LEU A 210 15.83 9.44 1.69
C LEU A 210 15.92 7.97 1.26
N CYS A 211 15.44 7.09 2.12
CA CYS A 211 15.46 5.65 1.92
C CYS A 211 14.04 5.06 1.87
N GLU A 212 13.83 4.03 1.05
CA GLU A 212 12.53 3.33 1.00
C GLU A 212 12.23 2.50 2.26
N GLY A 213 13.24 2.18 3.06
CA GLY A 213 13.03 1.49 4.33
C GLY A 213 14.28 1.30 5.16
N VAL A 214 14.10 0.82 6.39
CA VAL A 214 15.13 0.76 7.45
C VAL A 214 16.42 0.05 7.04
N GLY A 215 16.33 -0.97 6.17
CA GLY A 215 17.52 -1.67 5.67
C GLY A 215 18.42 -0.80 4.81
N ALA A 216 17.82 0.04 3.94
CA ALA A 216 18.57 0.98 3.11
C ALA A 216 19.09 2.16 3.97
N ALA A 217 18.29 2.59 4.95
CA ALA A 217 18.70 3.63 5.90
C ALA A 217 19.94 3.20 6.71
N TRP A 218 20.00 1.96 7.20
CA TRP A 218 21.20 1.43 7.85
C TRP A 218 22.42 1.46 6.92
N SER A 219 22.28 1.01 5.68
CA SER A 219 23.39 1.02 4.72
C SER A 219 23.89 2.44 4.42
N ALA A 220 22.98 3.41 4.27
CA ALA A 220 23.33 4.81 4.07
C ALA A 220 24.05 5.39 5.30
N TRP A 221 23.49 5.18 6.50
CA TRP A 221 24.10 5.67 7.74
C TRP A 221 25.48 5.06 7.99
N GLN A 222 25.65 3.75 7.82
CA GLN A 222 26.93 3.07 8.01
C GLN A 222 28.00 3.54 7.01
N SER A 223 27.59 3.87 5.78
CA SER A 223 28.52 4.28 4.73
C SER A 223 28.91 5.76 4.84
N THR A 224 28.06 6.60 5.43
CA THR A 224 28.21 8.06 5.37
C THR A 224 28.34 8.72 6.73
N GLY A 225 27.93 8.05 7.82
CA GLY A 225 27.79 8.63 9.15
C GLY A 225 26.64 9.62 9.30
N HIS A 226 25.84 9.85 8.25
CA HIS A 226 24.79 10.86 8.23
C HIS A 226 23.38 10.26 8.36
N ARG A 227 22.40 11.14 8.59
CA ARG A 227 20.99 10.75 8.76
C ARG A 227 20.43 10.06 7.53
N ALA A 228 19.60 9.04 7.76
CA ALA A 228 18.89 8.31 6.71
C ALA A 228 17.52 7.80 7.19
#